data_AF-A0A8H4UXK0-F1
#
_entry.id   AF-A0A8H4UXK0-F1
#
_cell.length_a   1.000
_cell.length_b   1.000
_cell.length_c   1.000
_cell.angle_alpha   90.00
_cell.angle_beta   90.00
_cell.angle_gamma   90.00
#
_symmetry.space_group_name_H-M   'P 1'
#
loop_
_entity.id
_entity.type
_entity.pdbx_description
1 polymer ?
#
loop_
_entity_poly.entity_id
_entity_poly.type
_entity_poly.pdbx_seq_one_letter_code
_entity_poly.pdbx_strand_id
1 'polypeptide(L)'
;MPFFSRVFRSKDSSASKKAAKQTAAEQVPAKPKWTDAYQRTEVAPEEVQELLRGCTHELKSRGLDIPFLLLPFRPSSDPSAARTFIRNYFNAEQKGTPLQGDALTQELRLTEPMVLCSVVKWCWGRLPGGVVTWEAYELFKVGEQDSDLARDAFNTFIPISVDSDARTKIIFDFFDLLTAIAAHGKSNGLGGRKLSRYAGWWAFEHTDTGNGFEASYKTWALAADATSHLFFAYLRSISPDSIRGINGISALPIALQSLVQATEYPPQAPSLLQFATTKVVMIVDTVSPTPFALLRRARNFEYRDSDKHLQDFS
;
A
#
# COMPACT_ATOMS: atom_id res chain seq x y z
N MET A 1 -27.61 -16.84 -48.26
CA MET A 1 -29.03 -17.01 -47.90
C MET A 1 -29.38 -16.04 -46.77
N PRO A 2 -29.93 -14.84 -47.05
CA PRO A 2 -30.60 -14.04 -46.02
C PRO A 2 -32.07 -13.81 -46.38
N PHE A 3 -32.98 -14.02 -45.43
CA PHE A 3 -34.42 -13.82 -45.59
C PHE A 3 -34.92 -12.75 -44.59
N PHE A 4 -35.51 -11.69 -45.16
CA PHE A 4 -36.57 -10.76 -44.68
C PHE A 4 -36.42 -10.07 -43.30
N SER A 5 -36.44 -8.74 -43.11
CA SER A 5 -37.22 -7.61 -43.66
C SER A 5 -38.73 -7.61 -43.35
N ARG A 6 -39.14 -6.65 -42.50
CA ARG A 6 -40.32 -5.72 -42.56
C ARG A 6 -41.07 -5.64 -41.22
N VAL A 7 -41.11 -4.51 -40.50
CA VAL A 7 -41.61 -3.12 -40.74
C VAL A 7 -43.07 -2.93 -40.25
N PHE A 8 -43.30 -1.76 -39.66
CA PHE A 8 -44.54 -1.00 -39.35
C PHE A 8 -45.08 -1.12 -37.91
N ARG A 9 -45.12 -0.08 -37.03
CA ARG A 9 -45.35 1.39 -37.03
C ARG A 9 -46.80 1.76 -36.65
N SER A 10 -46.89 2.75 -35.74
CA SER A 10 -48.03 3.65 -35.45
C SER A 10 -49.10 3.10 -34.46
N LYS A 11 -49.78 3.87 -33.58
CA LYS A 11 -49.81 5.30 -33.21
C LYS A 11 -50.85 5.50 -32.07
N ASP A 12 -50.64 6.50 -31.21
CA ASP A 12 -51.56 7.35 -30.38
C ASP A 12 -53.00 6.87 -30.07
N SER A 13 -53.70 7.15 -28.96
CA SER A 13 -53.60 8.08 -27.82
C SER A 13 -54.84 7.81 -26.92
N SER A 14 -54.79 8.19 -25.64
CA SER A 14 -55.81 9.00 -24.93
C SER A 14 -55.86 8.71 -23.42
N ALA A 15 -56.07 9.80 -22.68
CA ALA A 15 -55.88 9.95 -21.25
C ALA A 15 -57.10 9.53 -20.41
N SER A 16 -56.87 9.23 -19.14
CA SER A 16 -57.78 9.62 -18.06
C SER A 16 -57.04 9.82 -16.72
N LYS A 17 -57.16 11.03 -16.19
CA LYS A 17 -56.62 11.51 -14.91
C LYS A 17 -57.39 10.89 -13.74
N LYS A 18 -56.70 10.44 -12.69
CA LYS A 18 -57.26 10.38 -11.33
C LYS A 18 -56.23 10.84 -10.28
N ALA A 19 -56.57 11.98 -9.69
CA ALA A 19 -56.37 12.44 -8.32
C ALA A 19 -55.01 12.22 -7.64
N ALA A 20 -54.35 13.36 -7.39
CA ALA A 20 -53.22 13.53 -6.50
C ALA A 20 -53.56 13.11 -5.06
N LYS A 21 -52.70 12.25 -4.49
CA LYS A 21 -52.41 12.24 -3.06
C LYS A 21 -50.91 12.49 -2.94
N GLN A 22 -50.57 13.69 -2.46
CA GLN A 22 -49.22 14.02 -2.03
C GLN A 22 -48.89 13.15 -0.84
N THR A 23 -48.20 12.03 -1.07
CA THR A 23 -47.46 11.37 -0.01
C THR A 23 -46.20 12.18 0.18
N ALA A 24 -46.18 12.98 1.25
CA ALA A 24 -44.97 13.65 1.71
C ALA A 24 -43.86 12.60 1.74
N ALA A 25 -42.79 12.84 0.98
CA ALA A 25 -41.57 12.09 1.14
C ALA A 25 -41.09 12.35 2.56
N GLU A 26 -41.30 11.38 3.45
CA GLU A 26 -40.50 11.27 4.66
C GLU A 26 -39.06 11.13 4.19
N GLN A 27 -38.36 12.26 4.07
CA GLN A 27 -36.92 12.30 4.15
C GLN A 27 -36.58 11.82 5.56
N VAL A 28 -36.42 10.50 5.69
CA VAL A 28 -35.76 9.92 6.83
C VAL A 28 -34.40 10.62 6.91
N PRO A 29 -34.09 11.37 7.98
CA PRO A 29 -32.78 11.98 8.09
C PRO A 29 -31.75 10.85 8.06
N ALA A 30 -30.82 10.89 7.10
CA ALA A 30 -29.75 9.92 7.00
C ALA A 30 -29.06 9.88 8.36
N LYS A 31 -29.23 8.77 9.10
CA LYS A 31 -28.61 8.58 10.40
C LYS A 31 -27.12 8.81 10.20
N PRO A 32 -26.49 9.72 10.96
CA PRO A 32 -25.07 9.95 10.76
C PRO A 32 -24.35 8.70 11.25
N LYS A 33 -23.82 7.90 10.30
CA LYS A 33 -22.97 6.75 10.60
C LYS A 33 -21.62 7.29 11.07
N TRP A 34 -21.55 7.77 12.33
CA TRP A 34 -20.29 8.07 12.98
C TRP A 34 -19.62 6.74 13.37
N THR A 35 -19.14 6.01 12.37
CA THR A 35 -18.12 4.98 12.59
C THR A 35 -16.79 5.70 12.76
N ASP A 36 -16.08 5.44 13.86
CA ASP A 36 -14.73 5.96 14.09
C ASP A 36 -13.88 5.73 12.84
N ALA A 37 -13.47 6.80 12.15
CA ALA A 37 -12.78 6.68 10.87
C ALA A 37 -11.51 5.83 10.96
N TYR A 38 -10.83 5.84 12.11
CA TYR A 38 -9.65 5.02 12.34
C TYR A 38 -9.95 3.51 12.36
N GLN A 39 -11.18 3.12 12.71
CA GLN A 39 -11.64 1.74 12.76
C GLN A 39 -12.13 1.21 11.40
N ARG A 40 -12.19 2.05 10.36
CA ARG A 40 -12.49 1.58 8.99
C ARG A 40 -11.54 0.44 8.62
N THR A 41 -12.08 -0.61 8.01
CA THR A 41 -11.29 -1.73 7.46
C THR A 41 -10.83 -1.45 6.04
N GLU A 42 -11.52 -0.55 5.34
CA GLU A 42 -11.28 -0.22 3.94
C GLU A 42 -11.44 1.28 3.67
N VAL A 43 -10.70 1.77 2.68
CA VAL A 43 -10.78 3.12 2.11
C VAL A 43 -10.66 3.05 0.59
N ALA A 44 -11.46 3.83 -0.13
CA ALA A 44 -11.37 3.88 -1.59
C ALA A 44 -10.10 4.64 -2.02
N PRO A 45 -9.47 4.27 -3.16
CA PRO A 45 -8.32 4.98 -3.69
C PRO A 45 -8.55 6.49 -3.82
N GLU A 46 -9.73 6.89 -4.28
CA GLU A 46 -10.12 8.29 -4.52
C GLU A 46 -10.16 9.12 -3.22
N GLU A 47 -10.53 8.51 -2.09
CA GLU A 47 -10.61 9.19 -0.79
C GLU A 47 -9.23 9.56 -0.22
N VAL A 48 -8.18 8.82 -0.61
CA VAL A 48 -6.85 8.90 0.02
C VAL A 48 -5.72 9.28 -0.94
N GLN A 49 -5.97 9.37 -2.25
CA GLN A 49 -4.92 9.63 -3.25
C GLN A 49 -4.17 10.95 -2.97
N GLU A 50 -4.89 12.04 -2.73
CA GLU A 50 -4.28 13.35 -2.45
C GLU A 50 -3.51 13.35 -1.11
N LEU A 51 -4.10 12.75 -0.08
CA LEU A 51 -3.46 12.57 1.23
C LEU A 51 -2.15 11.78 1.11
N LEU A 52 -2.16 10.68 0.36
CA LEU A 52 -0.98 9.85 0.13
C LEU A 52 0.09 10.63 -0.63
N ARG A 53 -0.28 11.36 -1.69
CA ARG A 53 0.65 12.22 -2.46
C ARG A 53 1.31 13.26 -1.55
N GLY A 54 0.52 13.98 -0.75
CA GLY A 54 1.02 14.99 0.16
C GLY A 54 1.92 14.40 1.25
N CYS A 55 1.52 13.28 1.87
CA CYS A 55 2.37 12.58 2.82
C CYS A 55 3.69 12.12 2.19
N THR A 56 3.65 11.55 0.98
CA THR A 56 4.86 11.13 0.25
C THR A 56 5.80 12.31 0.02
N HIS A 57 5.27 13.47 -0.37
CA HIS A 57 6.07 14.68 -0.55
C HIS A 57 6.79 15.09 0.75
N GLU A 58 6.06 15.17 1.86
CA GLU A 58 6.62 15.55 3.17
C GLU A 58 7.60 14.51 3.72
N LEU A 59 7.34 13.22 3.53
CA LEU A 59 8.27 12.16 3.94
C LEU A 59 9.57 12.20 3.12
N LYS A 60 9.48 12.53 1.83
CA LYS A 60 10.66 12.72 0.99
C LYS A 60 11.46 13.97 1.37
N SER A 61 10.80 15.04 1.80
CA SER A 61 11.49 16.30 2.13
C SER A 61 12.22 16.25 3.49
N ARG A 62 11.69 15.52 4.48
CA ARG A 62 12.22 15.55 5.86
C ARG A 62 12.22 14.21 6.61
N GLY A 63 11.80 13.11 5.98
CA GLY A 63 11.70 11.80 6.62
C GLY A 63 12.79 10.79 6.24
N LEU A 64 13.56 11.03 5.16
CA LEU A 64 14.39 10.00 4.53
C LEU A 64 15.54 9.49 5.39
N ASP A 65 16.07 10.29 6.31
CA ASP A 65 17.17 9.89 7.19
C ASP A 65 16.70 9.31 8.53
N ILE A 66 15.38 9.24 8.77
CA ILE A 66 14.84 8.64 9.99
C ILE A 66 15.12 7.13 9.98
N PRO A 67 15.88 6.59 10.95
CA PRO A 67 16.28 5.19 10.94
C PRO A 67 15.08 4.26 10.92
N PHE A 68 15.00 3.40 9.92
CA PHE A 68 14.00 2.37 9.73
C PHE A 68 12.55 2.89 9.64
N LEU A 69 12.35 4.08 9.04
CA LEU A 69 11.08 4.83 8.99
C LEU A 69 9.83 3.94 8.87
N LEU A 70 9.85 3.04 7.88
CA LEU A 70 8.71 2.19 7.54
C LEU A 70 8.50 0.96 8.44
N LEU A 71 9.29 0.70 9.50
CA LEU A 71 9.07 -0.49 10.35
C LEU A 71 7.61 -0.60 10.83
N PRO A 72 7.05 -1.83 10.93
CA PRO A 72 5.63 -1.97 11.29
C PRO A 72 5.44 -1.60 12.76
N PHE A 73 6.47 -1.87 13.57
CA PHE A 73 6.50 -1.67 14.99
C PHE A 73 7.75 -0.88 15.42
N ARG A 74 7.55 0.06 16.35
CA ARG A 74 8.61 0.63 17.16
C ARG A 74 8.15 0.64 18.62
N PRO A 75 8.99 0.21 19.57
CA PRO A 75 8.61 0.20 20.99
C PRO A 75 8.13 1.56 21.52
N SER A 76 8.66 2.66 20.98
CA SER A 76 8.33 4.03 21.38
C SER A 76 7.23 4.70 20.54
N SER A 77 6.61 4.02 19.57
CA SER A 77 5.59 4.67 18.74
C SER A 77 4.28 4.85 19.51
N ASP A 78 3.82 6.10 19.61
CA ASP A 78 2.47 6.41 20.07
C ASP A 78 1.52 6.57 18.87
N PRO A 79 0.51 5.70 18.69
CA PRO A 79 -0.45 5.81 17.59
C PRO A 79 -1.48 6.94 17.78
N SER A 80 -1.52 7.62 18.95
CA SER A 80 -2.56 8.61 19.28
C SER A 80 -2.63 9.77 18.28
N ALA A 81 -1.48 10.31 17.87
CA ALA A 81 -1.41 11.42 16.92
C ALA A 81 -1.90 11.02 15.53
N ALA A 82 -1.46 9.86 15.02
CA ALA A 82 -1.92 9.35 13.72
C ALA A 82 -3.42 9.03 13.73
N ARG A 83 -3.92 8.43 14.83
CA ARG A 83 -5.35 8.17 15.02
C ARG A 83 -6.18 9.45 15.00
N THR A 84 -5.69 10.49 15.67
CA THR A 84 -6.35 11.80 15.72
C THR A 84 -6.36 12.46 14.34
N PHE A 85 -5.23 12.44 13.63
CA PHE A 85 -5.13 12.95 12.26
C PHE A 85 -6.15 12.27 11.34
N ILE A 86 -6.17 10.93 11.29
CA ILE A 86 -7.07 10.15 10.43
C ILE A 86 -8.53 10.48 10.70
N ARG A 87 -8.91 10.56 11.99
CA ARG A 87 -10.27 10.97 12.37
C ARG A 87 -10.61 12.35 11.87
N ASN A 88 -9.71 13.32 12.05
CA ASN A 88 -9.97 14.69 11.64
C ASN A 88 -10.11 14.79 10.11
N TYR A 89 -9.24 14.12 9.35
CA TYR A 89 -9.30 14.08 7.88
C TYR A 89 -10.67 13.61 7.37
N PHE A 90 -11.14 12.42 7.80
CA PHE A 90 -12.43 11.88 7.34
C PHE A 90 -13.65 12.57 7.96
N ASN A 91 -13.55 13.08 9.19
CA ASN A 91 -14.65 13.85 9.79
C ASN A 91 -14.85 15.20 9.10
N ALA A 92 -13.78 15.82 8.61
CA ALA A 92 -13.85 17.09 7.88
C ALA A 92 -14.64 16.92 6.58
N GLU A 93 -14.42 15.81 5.87
CA GLU A 93 -15.20 15.42 4.70
C GLU A 93 -16.68 15.22 5.03
N GLN A 94 -17.00 14.48 6.10
CA GLN A 94 -18.39 14.25 6.54
C GLN A 94 -19.11 15.55 6.95
N LYS A 95 -18.37 16.54 7.45
CA LYS A 95 -18.90 17.86 7.82
C LYS A 95 -19.05 18.82 6.63
N GLY A 96 -18.69 18.40 5.42
CA GLY A 96 -18.76 19.23 4.21
C GLY A 96 -17.60 20.20 4.05
N THR A 97 -16.53 20.05 4.82
CA THR A 97 -15.30 20.85 4.74
C THR A 97 -14.10 19.92 4.52
N PRO A 98 -14.02 19.20 3.39
CA PRO A 98 -12.98 18.21 3.15
C PRO A 98 -11.59 18.87 3.20
N LEU A 99 -10.64 18.19 3.83
CA LEU A 99 -9.27 18.67 3.93
C LEU A 99 -8.53 18.34 2.62
N GLN A 100 -8.52 19.30 1.69
CA GLN A 100 -7.95 19.16 0.34
C GLN A 100 -7.11 20.39 -0.04
N GLY A 101 -6.31 20.27 -1.10
CA GLY A 101 -5.51 21.35 -1.67
C GLY A 101 -4.54 21.99 -0.68
N ASP A 102 -4.54 23.32 -0.63
CA ASP A 102 -3.64 24.09 0.22
C ASP A 102 -3.86 23.84 1.72
N ALA A 103 -5.11 23.60 2.13
CA ALA A 103 -5.45 23.32 3.53
C ALA A 103 -4.83 21.99 3.99
N LEU A 104 -4.96 20.95 3.15
CA LEU A 104 -4.29 19.67 3.39
C LEU A 104 -2.77 19.83 3.41
N THR A 105 -2.22 20.55 2.44
CA THR A 105 -0.78 20.81 2.35
C THR A 105 -0.23 21.48 3.61
N GLN A 106 -0.95 22.48 4.13
CA GLN A 106 -0.57 23.17 5.36
C GLN A 106 -0.62 22.23 6.57
N GLU A 107 -1.67 21.43 6.73
CA GLU A 107 -1.78 20.46 7.82
C GLU A 107 -0.64 19.44 7.78
N LEU A 108 -0.31 18.92 6.59
CA LEU A 108 0.75 17.94 6.41
C LEU A 108 2.13 18.51 6.75
N ARG A 109 2.43 19.76 6.38
CA ARG A 109 3.68 20.46 6.74
C ARG A 109 3.87 20.60 8.24
N LEU A 110 2.79 20.80 8.99
CA LEU A 110 2.82 20.94 10.45
C LEU A 110 2.83 19.59 11.19
N THR A 111 2.57 18.49 10.48
CA THR A 111 2.50 17.15 11.08
C THR A 111 3.89 16.49 11.11
N GLU A 112 4.25 15.83 12.21
CA GLU A 112 5.53 15.14 12.37
C GLU A 112 5.72 13.98 11.36
N PRO A 113 6.92 13.74 10.80
CA PRO A 113 7.14 12.70 9.78
C PRO A 113 6.74 11.29 10.23
N MET A 114 6.94 10.96 11.50
CA MET A 114 6.54 9.65 12.06
C MET A 114 5.01 9.46 12.08
N VAL A 115 4.27 10.55 12.28
CA VAL A 115 2.81 10.56 12.22
C VAL A 115 2.37 10.37 10.78
N LEU A 116 2.95 11.13 9.84
CA LEU A 116 2.69 10.99 8.40
C LEU A 116 2.96 9.58 7.90
N CYS A 117 4.10 8.98 8.29
CA CYS A 117 4.42 7.59 7.96
C CYS A 117 3.36 6.61 8.49
N SER A 118 2.81 6.88 9.68
CA SER A 118 1.76 6.04 10.27
C SER A 118 0.42 6.19 9.53
N VAL A 119 0.09 7.40 9.08
CA VAL A 119 -1.07 7.68 8.21
C VAL A 119 -0.93 6.96 6.88
N VAL A 120 0.23 7.07 6.22
CA VAL A 120 0.53 6.38 4.95
C VAL A 120 0.37 4.87 5.07
N LYS A 121 0.97 4.25 6.11
CA LYS A 121 0.82 2.80 6.35
C LYS A 121 -0.63 2.41 6.65
N TRP A 122 -1.38 3.26 7.34
CA TRP A 122 -2.80 3.01 7.64
C TRP A 122 -3.64 3.03 6.37
N CYS A 123 -3.41 3.99 5.47
CA CYS A 123 -4.07 4.10 4.18
C CYS A 123 -3.73 2.89 3.29
N TRP A 124 -2.44 2.59 3.10
CA TRP A 124 -2.02 1.46 2.28
C TRP A 124 -2.60 0.13 2.75
N GLY A 125 -2.61 -0.11 4.06
CA GLY A 125 -3.17 -1.33 4.65
C GLY A 125 -4.70 -1.44 4.58
N ARG A 126 -5.40 -0.46 3.98
CA ARG A 126 -6.86 -0.41 3.86
C ARG A 126 -7.32 -0.20 2.42
N LEU A 127 -6.40 -0.14 1.46
CA LEU A 127 -6.77 -0.18 0.05
C LEU A 127 -7.21 -1.61 -0.28
N PRO A 128 -8.42 -1.81 -0.82
CA PRO A 128 -8.86 -3.13 -1.26
C PRO A 128 -7.89 -3.73 -2.27
N GLY A 129 -7.49 -4.99 -2.06
CA GLY A 129 -6.48 -5.69 -2.86
C GLY A 129 -5.03 -5.26 -2.61
N GLY A 130 -4.79 -4.31 -1.70
CA GLY A 130 -3.48 -3.68 -1.50
C GLY A 130 -3.25 -2.48 -2.43
N VAL A 131 -2.05 -1.91 -2.37
CA VAL A 131 -1.68 -0.75 -3.21
C VAL A 131 -1.72 -1.10 -4.70
N VAL A 132 -1.16 -2.24 -5.11
CA VAL A 132 -1.05 -2.65 -6.52
C VAL A 132 -2.19 -3.56 -6.96
N THR A 133 -2.60 -4.51 -6.12
CA THR A 133 -3.43 -5.68 -6.44
C THR A 133 -2.71 -6.78 -7.24
N TRP A 134 -3.10 -8.03 -6.98
CA TRP A 134 -2.57 -9.21 -7.66
C TRP A 134 -2.92 -9.22 -9.15
N GLU A 135 -4.14 -8.82 -9.50
CA GLU A 135 -4.60 -8.73 -10.89
C GLU A 135 -3.74 -7.75 -11.71
N ALA A 136 -3.50 -6.56 -11.17
CA ALA A 136 -2.68 -5.56 -11.86
C ALA A 136 -1.23 -6.03 -12.04
N TYR A 137 -0.68 -6.75 -11.05
CA TYR A 137 0.65 -7.33 -11.15
C TYR A 137 0.76 -8.42 -12.21
N GLU A 138 -0.21 -9.34 -12.31
CA GLU A 138 -0.17 -10.38 -13.33
C GLU A 138 -0.33 -9.79 -14.74
N LEU A 139 -1.19 -8.78 -14.93
CA LEU A 139 -1.29 -8.04 -16.20
C LEU A 139 0.02 -7.32 -16.56
N PHE A 140 0.64 -6.63 -15.60
CA PHE A 140 1.96 -6.02 -15.77
C PHE A 140 3.01 -7.06 -16.18
N LYS A 141 3.05 -8.19 -15.48
CA LYS A 141 4.05 -9.24 -15.69
C LYS A 141 3.94 -9.88 -17.07
N VAL A 142 2.72 -10.16 -17.55
CA VAL A 142 2.49 -10.66 -18.91
C VAL A 142 2.90 -9.61 -19.94
N GLY A 143 2.43 -8.36 -19.78
CA GLY A 143 2.77 -7.28 -20.71
C GLY A 143 4.27 -7.01 -20.80
N GLU A 144 4.98 -7.04 -19.67
CA GLU A 144 6.41 -6.89 -19.64
C GLU A 144 7.12 -8.06 -20.37
N GLN A 145 6.71 -9.30 -20.12
CA GLN A 145 7.26 -10.48 -20.80
C GLN A 145 7.07 -10.39 -22.32
N ASP A 146 5.88 -10.00 -22.78
CA ASP A 146 5.57 -9.84 -24.20
C ASP A 146 6.35 -8.69 -24.85
N SER A 147 6.81 -7.73 -24.05
CA SER A 147 7.65 -6.60 -24.49
C SER A 147 9.16 -6.88 -24.44
N ASP A 148 9.58 -8.13 -24.21
CA ASP A 148 10.98 -8.52 -24.00
C ASP A 148 11.64 -7.75 -22.84
N LEU A 149 10.91 -7.64 -21.72
CA LEU A 149 11.36 -6.96 -20.50
C LEU A 149 11.75 -5.50 -20.74
N ALA A 150 10.98 -4.77 -21.55
CA ALA A 150 11.23 -3.39 -21.91
C ALA A 150 11.53 -2.51 -20.68
N ARG A 151 12.49 -1.59 -20.80
CA ARG A 151 12.98 -0.79 -19.65
C ARG A 151 11.88 0.12 -19.08
N ASP A 152 10.99 0.59 -19.94
CA ASP A 152 9.85 1.46 -19.63
C ASP A 152 8.56 0.68 -19.32
N ALA A 153 8.61 -0.66 -19.25
CA ALA A 153 7.44 -1.52 -19.04
C ALA A 153 6.57 -1.08 -17.85
N PHE A 154 7.17 -0.63 -16.74
CA PHE A 154 6.42 -0.15 -15.58
C PHE A 154 5.51 1.04 -15.94
N ASN A 155 6.04 2.04 -16.66
CA ASN A 155 5.30 3.24 -17.02
C ASN A 155 4.22 2.95 -18.07
N THR A 156 4.43 1.93 -18.90
CA THR A 156 3.51 1.53 -19.96
C THR A 156 2.37 0.65 -19.43
N PHE A 157 2.70 -0.40 -18.68
CA PHE A 157 1.74 -1.45 -18.34
C PHE A 157 0.98 -1.21 -17.04
N ILE A 158 1.54 -0.51 -16.04
CA ILE A 158 0.81 -0.24 -14.79
C ILE A 158 -0.47 0.59 -15.03
N PRO A 159 -0.44 1.71 -15.79
CA PRO A 159 -1.64 2.52 -16.00
C PRO A 159 -2.79 1.79 -16.71
N ILE A 160 -2.48 0.78 -17.54
CA ILE A 160 -3.50 -0.02 -18.24
C ILE A 160 -3.92 -1.28 -17.47
N SER A 161 -3.19 -1.64 -16.41
CA SER A 161 -3.45 -2.82 -15.57
C SER A 161 -4.35 -2.52 -14.38
N VAL A 162 -4.75 -1.26 -14.19
CA VAL A 162 -5.61 -0.82 -13.09
C VAL A 162 -6.86 -0.11 -13.61
N ASP A 163 -7.92 -0.16 -12.82
CA ASP A 163 -9.25 0.34 -13.15
C ASP A 163 -9.50 1.79 -12.71
N SER A 164 -8.61 2.37 -11.90
CA SER A 164 -8.72 3.71 -11.35
C SER A 164 -7.45 4.53 -11.57
N ASP A 165 -7.61 5.75 -12.09
CA ASP A 165 -6.53 6.74 -12.21
C ASP A 165 -5.97 7.14 -10.83
N ALA A 166 -6.83 7.17 -9.79
CA ALA A 166 -6.38 7.41 -8.42
C ALA A 166 -5.44 6.27 -7.96
N ARG A 167 -5.78 5.02 -8.27
CA ARG A 167 -4.93 3.86 -7.97
C ARG A 167 -3.61 3.92 -8.73
N THR A 168 -3.61 4.27 -10.02
CA THR A 168 -2.37 4.51 -10.78
C THR A 168 -1.46 5.49 -10.05
N LYS A 169 -1.98 6.66 -9.67
CA LYS A 169 -1.19 7.69 -8.96
C LYS A 169 -0.64 7.18 -7.63
N ILE A 170 -1.44 6.43 -6.87
CA ILE A 170 -1.02 5.84 -5.59
C ILE A 170 0.11 4.83 -5.80
N ILE A 171 0.04 3.97 -6.82
CA ILE A 171 1.10 3.01 -7.14
C ILE A 171 2.42 3.74 -7.46
N PHE A 172 2.36 4.78 -8.29
CA PHE A 172 3.55 5.58 -8.61
C PHE A 172 4.10 6.29 -7.37
N ASP A 173 3.25 6.87 -6.53
CA ASP A 173 3.66 7.49 -5.26
C ASP A 173 4.30 6.49 -4.30
N PHE A 174 3.77 5.27 -4.25
CA PHE A 174 4.31 4.19 -3.44
C PHE A 174 5.74 3.86 -3.86
N PHE A 175 5.98 3.58 -5.14
CA PHE A 175 7.32 3.24 -5.61
C PHE A 175 8.29 4.44 -5.63
N ASP A 176 7.79 5.67 -5.83
CA ASP A 176 8.58 6.90 -5.67
C ASP A 176 9.08 7.07 -4.22
N LEU A 177 8.20 6.86 -3.23
CA LEU A 177 8.59 6.92 -1.82
C LEU A 177 9.60 5.82 -1.46
N LEU A 178 9.38 4.57 -1.92
CA LEU A 178 10.34 3.48 -1.69
C LEU A 178 11.70 3.79 -2.31
N THR A 179 11.71 4.36 -3.51
CA THR A 179 12.94 4.77 -4.22
C THR A 179 13.70 5.81 -3.41
N ALA A 180 13.02 6.85 -2.93
CA ALA A 180 13.63 7.89 -2.11
C ALA A 180 14.21 7.34 -0.79
N ILE A 181 13.48 6.46 -0.10
CA ILE A 181 13.96 5.82 1.13
C ILE A 181 15.17 4.92 0.85
N ALA A 182 15.13 4.14 -0.23
CA ALA A 182 16.23 3.26 -0.64
C ALA A 182 17.51 4.04 -1.00
N ALA A 183 17.38 5.23 -1.61
CA ALA A 183 18.52 6.10 -1.90
C ALA A 183 19.25 6.55 -0.63
N HIS A 184 18.52 6.68 0.48
CA HIS A 184 19.05 7.01 1.80
C HIS A 184 19.33 5.76 2.67
N GLY A 185 19.38 4.57 2.06
CA GLY A 185 19.53 3.28 2.74
C GLY A 185 20.75 3.17 3.68
N LYS A 186 21.83 3.91 3.38
CA LYS A 186 23.03 3.97 4.25
C LYS A 186 22.77 4.70 5.58
N SER A 187 21.96 5.76 5.56
CA SER A 187 21.62 6.56 6.74
C SER A 187 20.48 5.93 7.53
N ASN A 188 19.45 5.44 6.84
CA ASN A 188 18.23 4.97 7.48
C ASN A 188 18.15 3.45 7.69
N GLY A 189 19.09 2.66 7.17
CA GLY A 189 19.11 1.19 7.33
C GLY A 189 18.09 0.41 6.48
N LEU A 190 17.45 1.06 5.50
CA LEU A 190 16.48 0.46 4.56
C LEU A 190 17.02 0.50 3.12
N GLY A 191 18.01 -0.35 2.83
CA GLY A 191 18.51 -0.53 1.45
C GLY A 191 17.48 -1.16 0.51
N GLY A 192 17.59 -0.87 -0.80
CA GLY A 192 16.56 -1.18 -1.79
C GLY A 192 16.13 -2.65 -1.87
N ARG A 193 17.05 -3.62 -1.82
CA ARG A 193 16.69 -5.07 -1.84
C ARG A 193 15.86 -5.50 -0.62
N LYS A 194 16.18 -4.96 0.56
CA LYS A 194 15.45 -5.23 1.80
C LYS A 194 14.11 -4.52 1.78
N LEU A 195 14.12 -3.24 1.40
CA LEU A 195 12.95 -2.38 1.40
C LEU A 195 11.88 -2.84 0.42
N SER A 196 12.27 -3.22 -0.80
CA SER A 196 11.32 -3.66 -1.85
C SER A 196 10.53 -4.90 -1.41
N ARG A 197 11.22 -5.90 -0.87
CA ARG A 197 10.58 -7.11 -0.30
C ARG A 197 9.69 -6.79 0.89
N TYR A 198 10.20 -5.97 1.80
CA TYR A 198 9.49 -5.57 3.01
C TYR A 198 8.18 -4.84 2.69
N ALA A 199 8.17 -3.98 1.67
CA ALA A 199 7.00 -3.24 1.22
C ALA A 199 5.89 -4.14 0.65
N GLY A 200 6.18 -5.41 0.34
CA GLY A 200 5.18 -6.40 -0.07
C GLY A 200 4.05 -6.63 0.94
N TRP A 201 4.26 -6.26 2.20
CA TRP A 201 3.19 -6.24 3.20
C TRP A 201 2.03 -5.29 2.84
N TRP A 202 2.33 -4.16 2.19
CA TRP A 202 1.33 -3.16 1.79
C TRP A 202 1.01 -3.17 0.31
N ALA A 203 1.95 -3.63 -0.53
CA ALA A 203 1.76 -3.66 -1.97
C ALA A 203 0.59 -4.57 -2.38
N PHE A 204 0.41 -5.68 -1.66
CA PHE A 204 -0.58 -6.70 -1.97
C PHE A 204 -1.41 -7.06 -0.74
N GLU A 205 -2.64 -7.52 -1.00
CA GLU A 205 -3.51 -8.11 0.01
C GLU A 205 -2.99 -9.47 0.49
N HIS A 206 -3.14 -9.71 1.79
CA HIS A 206 -2.80 -10.96 2.46
C HIS A 206 -4.07 -11.59 3.01
N THR A 207 -4.39 -12.80 2.55
CA THR A 207 -5.53 -13.57 3.06
C THR A 207 -5.08 -14.54 4.14
N ASP A 208 -5.80 -14.54 5.28
CA ASP A 208 -5.59 -15.56 6.30
C ASP A 208 -6.23 -16.87 5.83
N THR A 209 -5.40 -17.89 5.62
CA THR A 209 -5.85 -19.22 5.20
C THR A 209 -6.13 -20.15 6.38
N GLY A 210 -5.97 -19.69 7.62
CA GLY A 210 -6.11 -20.50 8.83
C GLY A 210 -4.97 -21.49 9.07
N ASN A 211 -3.98 -21.54 8.18
CA ASN A 211 -2.86 -22.49 8.22
C ASN A 211 -1.65 -21.99 9.04
N GLY A 212 -1.84 -20.96 9.85
CA GLY A 212 -0.83 -20.41 10.75
C GLY A 212 0.33 -19.70 10.04
N PHE A 213 1.42 -19.47 10.81
CA PHE A 213 2.55 -18.64 10.40
C PHE A 213 3.20 -19.06 9.06
N GLU A 214 3.40 -20.35 8.83
CA GLU A 214 4.10 -20.84 7.63
C GLU A 214 3.35 -20.49 6.34
N ALA A 215 2.02 -20.61 6.35
CA ALA A 215 1.22 -20.24 5.20
C ALA A 215 1.21 -18.72 4.99
N SER A 216 1.01 -17.94 6.05
CA SER A 216 1.08 -16.48 5.98
C SER A 216 2.44 -15.98 5.51
N TYR A 217 3.53 -16.63 5.95
CA TYR A 217 4.89 -16.29 5.53
C TYR A 217 5.13 -16.60 4.05
N LYS A 218 4.59 -17.73 3.54
CA LYS A 218 4.63 -18.04 2.10
C LYS A 218 3.86 -17.00 1.27
N THR A 219 2.66 -16.61 1.70
CA THR A 219 1.88 -15.55 1.05
C THR A 219 2.65 -14.22 1.04
N TRP A 220 3.24 -13.85 2.19
CA TRP A 220 4.10 -12.67 2.26
C TRP A 220 5.33 -12.77 1.37
N ALA A 221 5.97 -13.94 1.27
CA ALA A 221 7.14 -14.14 0.43
C ALA A 221 6.81 -13.93 -1.07
N LEU A 222 5.65 -14.41 -1.53
CA LEU A 222 5.17 -14.16 -2.89
C LEU A 222 4.96 -12.66 -3.14
N ALA A 223 4.29 -11.97 -2.20
CA ALA A 223 4.09 -10.53 -2.29
C ALA A 223 5.43 -9.77 -2.29
N ALA A 224 6.38 -10.20 -1.46
CA ALA A 224 7.73 -9.62 -1.39
C ALA A 224 8.50 -9.78 -2.70
N ASP A 225 8.39 -10.93 -3.36
CA ASP A 225 9.02 -11.17 -4.67
C ASP A 225 8.36 -10.30 -5.75
N ALA A 226 7.04 -10.23 -5.78
CA ALA A 226 6.29 -9.38 -6.72
C ALA A 226 6.57 -7.88 -6.53
N THR A 227 6.64 -7.39 -5.29
CA THR A 227 6.99 -5.99 -5.00
C THR A 227 8.45 -5.70 -5.34
N SER A 228 9.34 -6.67 -5.12
CA SER A 228 10.73 -6.53 -5.57
C SER A 228 10.81 -6.41 -7.08
N HIS A 229 10.08 -7.24 -7.83
CA HIS A 229 10.01 -7.15 -9.28
C HIS A 229 9.56 -5.76 -9.75
N LEU A 230 8.40 -5.30 -9.27
CA LEU A 230 7.85 -3.98 -9.61
C LEU A 230 8.77 -2.82 -9.21
N PHE A 231 9.43 -2.90 -8.06
CA PHE A 231 10.37 -1.87 -7.61
C PHE A 231 11.56 -1.73 -8.57
N PHE A 232 12.15 -2.83 -9.01
CA PHE A 232 13.24 -2.79 -9.98
C PHE A 232 12.76 -2.41 -11.38
N ALA A 233 11.54 -2.80 -11.78
CA ALA A 233 10.91 -2.33 -13.00
C ALA A 233 10.73 -0.78 -12.99
N TYR A 234 10.24 -0.25 -11.87
CA TYR A 234 10.12 1.19 -11.65
C TYR A 234 11.47 1.90 -11.74
N LEU A 235 12.50 1.42 -11.02
CA LEU A 235 13.85 1.97 -11.09
C LEU A 235 14.42 1.98 -12.51
N ARG A 236 14.21 0.90 -13.29
CA ARG A 236 14.61 0.82 -14.69
C ARG A 236 13.90 1.91 -15.52
N SER A 237 12.60 2.10 -15.31
CA SER A 237 11.79 3.07 -16.06
C SER A 237 12.14 4.54 -15.81
N ILE A 238 12.69 4.88 -14.65
CA ILE A 238 13.15 6.25 -14.31
C ILE A 238 14.66 6.46 -14.53
N SER A 239 15.40 5.42 -14.90
CA SER A 239 16.82 5.50 -15.25
C SER A 239 16.96 5.78 -16.75
N PRO A 240 17.44 6.96 -17.17
CA PRO A 240 17.53 7.29 -18.58
C PRO A 240 18.53 6.38 -19.31
N ASP A 241 18.19 6.03 -20.55
CA ASP A 241 19.10 5.39 -21.48
C ASP A 241 20.26 6.36 -21.79
N SER A 242 21.50 5.91 -21.63
CA SER A 242 22.67 6.66 -22.13
C SER A 242 22.68 6.80 -23.67
N ILE A 243 21.70 6.23 -24.38
CA ILE A 243 21.69 6.05 -25.83
C ILE A 243 20.95 7.19 -26.56
N ARG A 244 20.13 8.01 -25.88
CA ARG A 244 19.39 9.11 -26.54
C ARG A 244 19.68 10.47 -25.90
N GLY A 245 20.78 11.08 -26.35
CA GLY A 245 20.87 12.53 -26.50
C GLY A 245 21.42 13.30 -25.29
N ILE A 246 22.68 13.72 -25.43
CA ILE A 246 23.22 15.03 -25.01
C ILE A 246 22.77 15.49 -23.61
N ASN A 247 23.56 15.08 -22.61
CA ASN A 247 23.48 15.32 -21.15
C ASN A 247 23.03 14.09 -20.35
N GLY A 248 23.85 13.03 -20.40
CA GLY A 248 23.67 11.74 -19.71
C GLY A 248 23.79 11.78 -18.18
N ILE A 249 23.14 12.74 -17.53
CA ILE A 249 22.97 12.76 -16.08
C ILE A 249 21.83 11.80 -15.76
N SER A 250 22.17 10.65 -15.20
CA SER A 250 21.16 9.72 -14.68
C SER A 250 20.31 10.41 -13.62
N ALA A 251 18.98 10.37 -13.79
CA ALA A 251 18.03 10.92 -12.82
C ALA A 251 18.06 10.20 -11.47
N LEU A 252 18.65 8.99 -11.43
CA LEU A 252 18.80 8.21 -10.20
C LEU A 252 20.04 8.66 -9.40
N PRO A 253 19.95 8.79 -8.07
CA PRO A 253 21.12 8.83 -7.19
C PRO A 253 22.08 7.67 -7.44
N ILE A 254 23.39 7.92 -7.32
CA ILE A 254 24.47 6.93 -7.59
C ILE A 254 24.22 5.61 -6.84
N ALA A 255 23.77 5.67 -5.59
CA ALA A 255 23.47 4.48 -4.79
C ALA A 255 22.42 3.56 -5.46
N LEU A 256 21.40 4.15 -6.10
CA LEU A 256 20.38 3.40 -6.81
C LEU A 256 20.86 2.91 -8.18
N GLN A 257 21.70 3.68 -8.88
CA GLN A 257 22.34 3.21 -10.11
C GLN A 257 23.17 1.96 -9.85
N SER A 258 24.02 1.99 -8.82
CA SER A 258 24.82 0.83 -8.41
C SER A 258 23.93 -0.35 -8.01
N LEU A 259 22.81 -0.09 -7.32
CA LEU A 259 21.85 -1.13 -6.96
C LEU A 259 21.23 -1.81 -8.19
N VAL A 260 20.80 -1.03 -9.19
CA VAL A 260 20.23 -1.56 -10.44
C VAL A 260 21.26 -2.37 -11.21
N GLN A 261 22.49 -1.85 -11.36
CA GLN A 261 23.56 -2.55 -12.08
C GLN A 261 24.00 -3.85 -11.39
N ALA A 262 24.00 -3.88 -10.05
CA ALA A 262 24.41 -5.05 -9.28
C ALA A 262 23.31 -6.11 -9.13
N THR A 263 22.10 -5.87 -9.64
CA THR A 263 20.95 -6.77 -9.47
C THR A 263 20.53 -7.31 -10.83
N GLU A 264 20.45 -8.64 -10.93
CA GLU A 264 19.89 -9.31 -12.11
C GLU A 264 18.41 -8.95 -12.30
N TYR A 265 17.93 -8.97 -13.54
CA TYR A 265 16.56 -8.62 -13.87
C TYR A 265 15.85 -9.74 -14.64
N PRO A 266 14.65 -10.16 -14.24
CA PRO A 266 13.96 -9.80 -13.00
C PRO A 266 14.73 -10.24 -11.74
N PRO A 267 14.61 -9.50 -10.62
CA PRO A 267 15.35 -9.81 -9.39
C PRO A 267 14.92 -11.17 -8.83
N GLN A 268 15.87 -12.07 -8.60
CA GLN A 268 15.59 -13.37 -7.98
C GLN A 268 15.49 -13.25 -6.46
N ALA A 269 14.80 -14.21 -5.84
CA ALA A 269 14.73 -14.31 -4.39
C ALA A 269 16.15 -14.52 -3.82
N PRO A 270 16.59 -13.73 -2.81
CA PRO A 270 17.95 -13.76 -2.31
C PRO A 270 18.15 -14.93 -1.35
N SER A 271 18.26 -16.15 -1.88
CA SER A 271 18.47 -17.38 -1.12
C SER A 271 19.71 -17.32 -0.23
N LEU A 272 20.78 -16.66 -0.68
CA LEU A 272 22.03 -16.47 0.08
C LEU A 272 21.91 -15.54 1.29
N LEU A 273 20.84 -14.75 1.38
CA LEU A 273 20.57 -13.86 2.52
C LEU A 273 19.60 -14.50 3.53
N GLN A 274 19.20 -15.74 3.33
CA GLN A 274 18.37 -16.49 4.25
C GLN A 274 19.26 -17.22 5.27
N PHE A 275 18.89 -17.11 6.54
CA PHE A 275 19.53 -17.84 7.63
C PHE A 275 18.47 -18.53 8.47
N ALA A 276 18.81 -19.70 9.01
CA ALA A 276 17.95 -20.40 9.95
C ALA A 276 17.87 -19.58 11.25
N THR A 277 16.66 -19.45 11.79
CA THR A 277 16.42 -18.79 13.08
C THR A 277 15.47 -19.62 13.93
N THR A 278 15.59 -19.50 15.25
CA THR A 278 14.69 -20.17 16.19
C THR A 278 13.31 -19.54 16.16
N LYS A 279 12.27 -20.36 16.05
CA LYS A 279 10.86 -19.96 16.14
C LYS A 279 10.33 -20.31 17.52
N VAL A 280 9.91 -19.30 18.29
CA VAL A 280 9.24 -19.50 19.58
C VAL A 280 7.73 -19.50 19.35
N VAL A 281 7.06 -20.60 19.73
CA VAL A 281 5.60 -20.73 19.62
C VAL A 281 5.00 -20.71 21.01
N MET A 282 4.16 -19.70 21.29
CA MET A 282 3.41 -19.62 22.54
C MET A 282 2.01 -20.20 22.34
N ILE A 283 1.73 -21.32 23.00
CA ILE A 283 0.41 -21.95 23.01
C ILE A 283 -0.37 -21.39 24.20
N VAL A 284 -1.55 -20.82 23.93
CA VAL A 284 -2.41 -20.22 24.95
C VAL A 284 -3.85 -20.70 24.78
N ASP A 285 -4.56 -20.89 25.89
CA ASP A 285 -6.00 -21.18 25.87
C ASP A 285 -6.82 -19.95 25.45
N THR A 286 -6.31 -18.75 25.73
CA THR A 286 -6.95 -17.49 25.37
C THR A 286 -5.96 -16.57 24.66
N VAL A 287 -6.24 -16.32 23.38
CA VAL A 287 -5.44 -15.44 22.52
C VAL A 287 -5.44 -14.02 23.08
N SER A 288 -4.27 -13.36 23.05
CA SER A 288 -4.17 -11.95 23.43
C SER A 288 -5.05 -11.07 22.53
N PRO A 289 -5.70 -10.03 23.07
CA PRO A 289 -6.49 -9.11 22.25
C PRO A 289 -5.64 -8.31 21.24
N THR A 290 -4.33 -8.20 21.50
CA THR A 290 -3.36 -7.60 20.58
C THR A 290 -2.02 -8.34 20.65
N PRO A 291 -1.21 -8.32 19.57
CA PRO A 291 0.18 -8.78 19.63
C PRO A 291 0.99 -8.11 20.77
N PHE A 292 0.69 -6.86 21.11
CA PHE A 292 1.35 -6.15 22.23
C PHE A 292 0.99 -6.71 23.60
N ALA A 293 -0.26 -7.11 23.80
CA ALA A 293 -0.65 -7.81 25.00
C ALA A 293 0.07 -9.17 25.08
N LEU A 294 0.29 -9.86 23.95
CA LEU A 294 1.10 -11.08 23.91
C LEU A 294 2.56 -10.81 24.31
N LEU A 295 3.24 -9.85 23.67
CA LEU A 295 4.64 -9.53 23.98
C LEU A 295 4.82 -9.07 25.44
N ARG A 296 3.89 -8.27 25.97
CA ARG A 296 3.94 -7.86 27.39
C ARG A 296 3.71 -9.00 28.37
N ARG A 297 2.96 -10.04 27.99
CA ARG A 297 2.85 -11.27 28.79
C ARG A 297 4.10 -12.13 28.65
N ALA A 298 4.62 -12.26 27.44
CA ALA A 298 5.83 -13.03 27.13
C ALA A 298 7.06 -12.54 27.88
N ARG A 299 7.17 -11.24 28.19
CA ARG A 299 8.26 -10.70 29.01
C ARG A 299 8.33 -11.28 30.43
N ASN A 300 7.21 -11.79 30.95
CA ASN A 300 7.13 -12.39 32.27
C ASN A 300 7.15 -13.93 32.18
N PHE A 301 7.48 -14.50 31.03
CA PHE A 301 7.50 -15.94 30.85
C PHE A 301 8.76 -16.50 31.51
N GLU A 302 8.57 -17.35 32.52
CA GLU A 302 9.65 -18.10 33.14
C GLU A 302 9.89 -19.39 32.34
N TYR A 303 11.12 -19.56 31.85
CA TYR A 303 11.52 -20.76 31.14
C TYR A 303 11.48 -21.96 32.09
N ARG A 304 10.88 -23.07 31.63
CA ARG A 304 10.89 -24.32 32.40
C ARG A 304 12.23 -25.03 32.22
N ASP A 305 12.62 -25.86 33.17
CA ASP A 305 13.81 -26.71 33.04
C ASP A 305 13.74 -27.67 31.84
N SER A 306 12.52 -27.98 31.38
CA SER A 306 12.27 -28.76 30.18
C SER A 306 12.57 -28.03 28.87
N ASP A 307 12.63 -26.69 28.89
CA ASP A 307 12.76 -25.84 27.70
C ASP A 307 14.24 -25.66 27.31
N LYS A 308 14.96 -26.78 27.13
CA LYS A 308 16.43 -26.82 26.97
C LYS A 308 16.98 -25.83 25.92
N HIS A 309 16.31 -25.71 24.78
CA HIS A 309 16.73 -24.80 23.70
C HIS A 309 16.47 -23.32 24.01
N LEU A 310 15.57 -23.00 24.95
CA LEU A 310 15.29 -21.63 25.38
C LEU A 310 16.25 -21.19 26.50
N GLN A 311 16.79 -22.13 27.27
CA GLN A 311 17.86 -21.85 28.24
C GLN A 311 19.17 -21.38 27.57
N ASP A 312 19.39 -21.72 26.30
CA ASP A 312 20.54 -21.20 25.53
C ASP A 312 20.49 -19.67 25.32
N PHE A 313 19.34 -19.02 25.57
CA PHE A 313 19.11 -17.59 25.36
C PHE A 313 18.89 -16.80 26.66
N SER A 314 18.89 -17.46 27.84
CA SER A 314 18.66 -16.85 29.16
C SER A 314 19.93 -16.32 29.81
#